data_AF-A0A368H7F1-F1
#
_entry.id   AF-A0A368H7F1-F1
#
_cell.length_a   1.000
_cell.length_b   1.000
_cell.length_c   1.000
_cell.angle_alpha   90.00
_cell.angle_beta   90.00
_cell.angle_gamma   90.00
#
_symmetry.space_group_name_H-M   'P 1'
#
loop_
_entity.id
_entity.type
_entity.pdbx_description
1 polymer ?
#
loop_
_entity_poly.entity_id
_entity_poly.type
_entity_poly.pdbx_seq_one_letter_code
_entity_poly.pdbx_strand_id
1 'polypeptide(L)'
;MSLTTTGHNIRSFEDFVYIGLRKDKRTGKWYWTDGSKVNYTKWAVHQPDSPETKHCTQLHQDPGPGLIYVENWKWNSISCDTRMKYFVCKR
;
A
#
# COMPACT_ATOMS: atom_id res chain seq x y z
N MET A 1 -16.98 -14.29 1.29
CA MET A 1 -15.66 -13.67 1.04
C MET A 1 -15.90 -12.46 0.15
N SER A 2 -15.54 -11.26 0.59
CA SER A 2 -15.57 -10.09 -0.29
C SER A 2 -14.35 -10.14 -1.21
N LEU A 3 -14.46 -9.61 -2.44
CA LEU A 3 -13.32 -9.42 -3.34
C LEU A 3 -12.23 -8.49 -2.76
N THR A 4 -12.51 -7.85 -1.62
CA THR A 4 -11.63 -6.87 -0.96
C THR A 4 -10.95 -7.38 0.30
N THR A 5 -11.24 -8.60 0.78
CA THR A 5 -10.70 -9.14 2.04
C THR A 5 -10.02 -10.48 1.79
N THR A 6 -8.83 -10.69 2.32
CA THR A 6 -8.12 -11.99 2.19
C THR A 6 -8.55 -12.99 3.26
N GLY A 7 -9.18 -12.52 4.35
CA GLY A 7 -9.52 -13.36 5.49
C GLY A 7 -8.30 -13.76 6.34
N HIS A 8 -7.12 -13.19 6.05
CA HIS A 8 -5.93 -13.35 6.87
C HIS A 8 -6.03 -12.48 8.13
N ASN A 9 -5.54 -13.00 9.24
CA ASN A 9 -5.41 -12.23 10.47
C ASN A 9 -4.20 -11.30 10.38
N ILE A 10 -4.43 -10.00 10.29
CA ILE A 10 -3.35 -9.00 10.25
C ILE A 10 -2.85 -8.76 11.67
N ARG A 11 -1.59 -9.10 11.92
CA ARG A 11 -0.92 -8.95 13.22
C ARG A 11 0.29 -8.02 13.16
N SER A 12 0.84 -7.81 11.97
CA SER A 12 1.92 -6.86 11.73
C SER A 12 1.77 -6.18 10.36
N PHE A 13 2.55 -5.13 10.10
CA PHE A 13 2.50 -4.42 8.83
C PHE A 13 2.90 -5.33 7.65
N GLU A 14 3.73 -6.34 7.86
CA GLU A 14 4.16 -7.28 6.80
C GLU A 14 3.05 -8.24 6.34
N ASP A 15 1.94 -8.35 7.09
CA ASP A 15 0.77 -9.15 6.71
C ASP A 15 -0.12 -8.44 5.67
N PHE A 16 0.09 -7.15 5.44
CA PHE A 16 -0.55 -6.43 4.35
C PHE A 16 0.06 -6.78 2.99
N VAL A 17 -0.50 -6.22 1.93
CA VAL A 17 -0.07 -6.51 0.55
C VAL A 17 0.60 -5.29 -0.08
N TYR A 18 1.63 -5.54 -0.89
CA TYR A 18 2.07 -4.54 -1.87
C TYR A 18 1.08 -4.43 -3.04
N ILE A 19 0.92 -3.21 -3.54
CA ILE A 19 0.24 -2.93 -4.82
C ILE A 19 1.21 -2.22 -5.79
N GLY A 20 0.88 -2.22 -7.07
CA GLY A 20 1.75 -1.69 -8.14
C GLY A 20 1.91 -0.16 -8.19
N LEU A 21 1.45 0.59 -7.19
CA LEU A 21 1.64 2.04 -7.15
C LEU A 21 3.02 2.34 -6.56
N ARG A 22 3.83 3.13 -7.28
CA ARG A 22 5.19 3.50 -6.86
C ARG A 22 5.45 4.98 -7.07
N LYS A 23 6.41 5.51 -6.31
CA LYS A 23 6.88 6.88 -6.48
C LYS A 23 8.22 6.89 -7.19
N ASP A 24 8.31 7.65 -8.27
CA ASP A 24 9.55 7.85 -9.00
C ASP A 24 10.47 8.79 -8.20
N LYS A 25 11.69 8.31 -7.89
CA LYS A 25 12.65 9.03 -7.05
C LYS A 25 13.17 10.32 -7.68
N ARG A 26 13.18 10.43 -9.01
CA ARG A 26 13.74 11.57 -9.74
C ARG A 26 12.70 12.68 -9.93
N THR A 27 11.48 12.30 -10.28
CA THR A 27 10.38 13.22 -10.59
C THR A 27 9.49 13.52 -9.39
N GLY A 28 9.55 12.68 -8.35
CA GLY A 28 8.69 12.76 -7.18
C GLY A 28 7.23 12.36 -7.45
N LYS A 29 6.90 11.89 -8.66
CA LYS A 29 5.53 11.56 -9.06
C LYS A 29 5.18 10.10 -8.78
N TRP A 30 3.93 9.87 -8.42
CA TRP A 30 3.36 8.52 -8.31
C TRP A 30 2.99 7.99 -9.70
N TYR A 31 3.22 6.71 -9.93
CA TYR A 31 2.89 5.99 -11.16
C TYR A 31 2.50 4.55 -10.87
N TRP A 32 1.61 3.98 -11.69
CA TRP A 32 1.34 2.55 -11.68
C TRP A 32 2.39 1.81 -12.53
N THR A 33 2.89 0.69 -12.03
CA THR A 33 3.90 -0.12 -12.73
C THR A 33 3.42 -0.72 -14.05
N ASP A 34 2.11 -0.77 -14.27
CA ASP A 34 1.49 -1.26 -15.52
C ASP A 34 1.29 -0.13 -16.57
N GLY A 35 1.70 1.10 -16.27
CA GLY A 35 1.54 2.26 -17.15
C GLY A 35 0.17 2.93 -17.09
N SER A 36 -0.77 2.43 -16.28
CA SER A 36 -2.08 3.07 -16.09
C SER A 36 -1.93 4.49 -15.53
N LYS A 37 -2.84 5.39 -15.90
CA LYS A 37 -2.87 6.75 -15.35
C LYS A 37 -3.24 6.73 -13.86
N VAL A 38 -2.57 7.56 -13.05
CA VAL A 38 -2.94 7.76 -11.64
C VAL A 38 -4.08 8.78 -11.56
N ASN A 39 -5.31 8.33 -11.79
CA ASN A 39 -6.53 9.14 -11.69
C ASN A 39 -7.38 8.81 -10.45
N TYR A 40 -6.95 7.81 -9.68
CA TYR A 40 -7.61 7.37 -8.45
C TYR A 40 -6.57 7.20 -7.36
N THR A 41 -6.87 7.71 -6.18
CA THR A 41 -6.08 7.49 -4.97
C THR A 41 -6.97 7.14 -3.79
N LYS A 42 -6.46 6.30 -2.88
CA LYS A 42 -7.17 5.91 -1.66
C LYS A 42 -6.24 5.88 -0.45
N TRP A 43 -5.41 6.91 -0.31
CA TRP A 43 -4.51 7.10 0.81
C TRP A 43 -5.25 7.12 2.16
N ALA A 44 -4.59 6.59 3.18
CA ALA A 44 -4.96 6.86 4.57
C ALA A 44 -4.73 8.33 4.91
N VAL A 45 -5.30 8.79 6.00
CA VAL A 45 -5.06 10.13 6.54
C VAL A 45 -3.57 10.29 6.81
N HIS A 46 -3.03 11.46 6.44
CA HIS A 46 -1.60 11.79 6.49
C HIS A 46 -0.69 10.99 5.54
N GLN A 47 -1.24 10.20 4.62
CA GLN A 47 -0.49 9.50 3.58
C GLN A 47 -0.64 10.18 2.21
N PRO A 48 0.37 10.12 1.33
CA PRO A 48 1.72 9.57 1.59
C PRO A 48 2.57 10.47 2.51
N ASP A 49 3.45 9.85 3.29
CA ASP A 49 4.41 10.52 4.18
C ASP A 49 5.87 10.17 3.80
N SER A 50 6.86 10.78 4.47
CA SER A 50 8.30 10.58 4.25
C SER A 50 8.70 10.40 2.76
N PRO A 51 8.40 11.43 1.93
CA PRO A 51 8.51 11.36 0.47
C PRO A 51 9.91 11.02 -0.07
N GLU A 52 10.94 11.14 0.76
CA GLU A 52 12.35 10.87 0.48
C GLU A 52 12.76 9.41 0.72
N THR A 53 11.98 8.63 1.46
CA THR A 53 12.29 7.22 1.78
C THR A 53 11.20 6.25 1.34
N LYS A 54 9.92 6.64 1.42
CA LYS A 54 8.77 5.77 1.18
C LYS A 54 8.26 5.87 -0.26
N HIS A 55 8.70 4.93 -1.09
CA HIS A 55 8.45 4.96 -2.54
C HIS A 55 7.57 3.82 -3.06
N CYS A 56 7.09 2.95 -2.18
CA CYS A 56 6.20 1.83 -2.52
C CYS A 56 4.88 1.96 -1.75
N THR A 57 3.84 1.29 -2.22
CA THR A 57 2.50 1.40 -1.63
C THR A 57 2.02 0.07 -1.06
N GLN A 58 1.66 0.10 0.22
CA GLN A 58 1.01 -0.98 0.93
C GLN A 58 -0.50 -0.73 0.97
N LEU A 59 -1.30 -1.77 0.77
CA LEU A 59 -2.75 -1.73 0.91
C LEU A 59 -3.15 -2.45 2.20
N HIS A 60 -3.93 -1.76 3.06
CA HIS A 60 -4.51 -2.38 4.24
C HIS A 60 -5.76 -3.21 3.85
N GLN A 61 -5.56 -4.36 3.22
CA GLN A 61 -6.67 -5.11 2.60
C GLN A 61 -7.66 -5.72 3.62
N ASP A 62 -7.21 -6.00 4.84
CA ASP A 62 -8.04 -6.50 5.95
C ASP A 62 -7.88 -5.63 7.20
N PRO A 63 -8.81 -5.70 8.18
CA PRO A 63 -8.64 -5.02 9.47
C PRO A 63 -7.41 -5.52 10.22
N GLY A 64 -6.63 -4.58 10.76
CA GLY A 64 -5.50 -4.85 11.67
C GLY A 64 -5.80 -4.40 13.10
N PRO A 65 -6.67 -5.11 13.85
CA PRO A 65 -6.99 -4.73 15.22
C PRO A 65 -5.72 -4.73 16.08
N GLY A 66 -5.43 -3.59 16.72
CA GLY A 66 -4.22 -3.41 17.55
C GLY A 66 -3.04 -2.77 16.83
N LEU A 67 -3.12 -2.52 15.51
CA LEU A 67 -2.13 -1.72 14.79
C LEU A 67 -2.55 -0.25 14.79
N ILE A 68 -1.66 0.62 15.27
CA ILE A 68 -1.86 2.07 15.24
C ILE A 68 -1.69 2.60 13.81
N TYR A 69 -2.40 3.69 13.49
CA TYR A 69 -2.34 4.35 12.18
C TYR A 69 -2.74 3.48 10.97
N VAL A 70 -3.47 2.39 11.20
CA VAL A 70 -4.05 1.56 10.16
C VAL A 70 -5.50 1.97 9.92
N GLU A 71 -5.78 2.47 8.72
CA GLU A 71 -7.15 2.60 8.22
C GLU A 71 -7.48 1.47 7.26
N ASN A 72 -8.63 0.82 7.48
CA ASN A 72 -9.06 -0.32 6.68
C ASN A 72 -9.30 0.07 5.22
N TRP A 73 -8.83 -0.78 4.31
CA TRP A 73 -8.92 -0.61 2.86
C TRP A 73 -8.28 0.68 2.34
N LYS A 74 -7.37 1.31 3.09
CA LYS A 74 -6.62 2.49 2.65
C LYS A 74 -5.19 2.13 2.27
N TRP A 75 -4.50 3.08 1.65
CA TRP A 75 -3.12 2.93 1.22
C TRP A 75 -2.17 3.65 2.16
N ASN A 76 -1.02 3.02 2.36
CA ASN A 76 0.09 3.53 3.13
C ASN A 76 1.32 3.60 2.22
N SER A 77 2.04 4.72 2.22
CA SER A 77 3.36 4.76 1.62
C SER A 77 4.35 4.08 2.55
N ILE A 78 5.28 3.30 1.99
CA ILE A 78 6.23 2.51 2.77
C ILE A 78 7.57 2.41 2.06
N SER A 79 8.62 2.11 2.82
CA SER A 79 9.91 1.76 2.23
C SER A 79 9.75 0.57 1.31
N CYS A 80 10.40 0.61 0.15
CA CYS A 80 10.41 -0.52 -0.78
C CYS A 80 11.25 -1.69 -0.26
N ASP A 81 12.09 -1.46 0.75
CA ASP A 81 12.93 -2.50 1.36
C ASP A 81 12.18 -3.28 2.46
N THR A 82 10.96 -2.86 2.81
CA THR A 82 10.12 -3.59 3.74
C THR A 82 9.78 -4.97 3.17
N ARG A 83 10.10 -6.02 3.93
CA ARG A 83 9.82 -7.40 3.53
C ARG A 83 8.35 -7.74 3.72
N MET A 84 7.54 -7.46 2.70
CA MET A 84 6.13 -7.84 2.68
C MET A 84 5.96 -9.32 2.37
N LYS A 85 5.00 -9.98 3.02
CA LYS A 85 4.70 -11.40 2.75
C LYS A 85 3.94 -11.61 1.44
N TYR A 86 3.18 -10.60 1.02
CA TYR A 86 2.20 -10.73 -0.06
C TYR A 86 2.20 -9.52 -1.00
N PHE A 87 1.70 -9.72 -2.22
CA PHE A 87 1.49 -8.66 -3.21
C PHE A 87 0.32 -9.02 -4.13
N VAL A 88 -0.32 -8.00 -4.71
CA VAL A 88 -1.43 -8.18 -5.66
C VAL A 88 -0.92 -8.01 -7.08
N CYS A 89 -1.27 -8.96 -7.95
CA CYS A 89 -1.00 -8.90 -9.39
C CYS A 89 -2.24 -8.46 -10.17
N LYS A 90 -2.01 -7.84 -11.34
CA LYS A 90 -3.02 -7.56 -12.36
C LYS A 90 -2.60 -8.25 -13.66
N ARG A 91 -3.56 -8.79 -14.41
CA ARG A 91 -3.38 -9.34 -15.76
C ARG A 91 -4.20 -8.55 -16.76
#